data_AF-A0A7W5CDA1-F1
#
_entry.id   AF-A0A7W5CDA1-F1
#
_cell.length_a   1.000
_cell.length_b   1.000
_cell.length_c   1.000
_cell.angle_alpha   90.00
_cell.angle_beta   90.00
_cell.angle_gamma   90.00
#
_symmetry.space_group_name_H-M   'P 1'
#
loop_
_entity.id
_entity.type
_entity.pdbx_description
1 polymer ?
#
loop_
_entity_poly.entity_id
_entity_poly.type
_entity_poly.pdbx_seq_one_letter_code
_entity_poly.pdbx_strand_id
1 'polypeptide(L)'
;MFQPQNFLLEAVSKNDIEQVRVALSTYLSKNPTNEQNEVIHAAEYSESRLSEQLWVQHDDMFIEKDSMKWTTDYLGQLKSDLRYNFSKERFMFIIEVGKKVRPYKGKISPSQTFEQPLRSTAPHSTPKPTVSRQDPIPEQVVDTGKSNTKWLVIAGLGGLVILAIAIILITQNQK
;
A
#
# COMPACT_ATOMS: atom_id res chain seq x y z
N MET A 1 20.97 -7.50 19.83
CA MET A 1 21.11 -6.06 19.52
C MET A 1 20.76 -5.87 18.06
N PHE A 2 19.86 -4.93 17.74
CA PHE A 2 19.51 -4.63 16.34
C PHE A 2 20.69 -3.98 15.62
N GLN A 3 20.89 -4.33 14.35
CA GLN A 3 21.92 -3.76 13.47
C GLN A 3 21.22 -3.11 12.26
N PRO A 4 21.24 -1.77 12.14
CA PRO A 4 20.59 -1.07 11.03
C PRO A 4 21.31 -1.35 9.70
N GLN A 5 20.57 -1.31 8.60
CA GLN A 5 21.14 -1.33 7.25
C GLN A 5 21.87 0.00 7.00
N ASN A 6 22.93 -0.03 6.16
CA ASN A 6 23.84 1.12 5.96
C ASN A 6 23.11 2.43 5.59
N PHE A 7 22.07 2.37 4.75
CA PHE A 7 21.34 3.57 4.36
C PHE A 7 20.60 4.24 5.53
N LEU A 8 20.10 3.45 6.49
CA LEU A 8 19.46 4.00 7.70
C LEU A 8 20.52 4.58 8.63
N LEU A 9 21.64 3.87 8.80
CA LEU A 9 22.77 4.33 9.60
C LEU A 9 23.30 5.67 9.06
N GLU A 10 23.49 5.78 7.74
CA GLU A 10 23.95 7.00 7.10
C GLU A 10 22.95 8.16 7.29
N ALA A 11 21.66 7.93 7.02
CA ALA A 11 20.63 8.95 7.19
C ALA A 11 20.54 9.47 8.64
N VAL A 12 20.56 8.56 9.63
CA VAL A 12 20.56 8.92 11.06
C VAL A 12 21.83 9.68 11.43
N SER A 13 23.00 9.26 10.94
CA SER A 13 24.28 9.93 11.25
C SER A 13 24.35 11.37 10.75
N LYS A 14 23.66 11.67 9.64
CA LYS A 14 23.54 13.02 9.09
C LYS A 14 22.39 13.84 9.69
N ASN A 15 21.60 13.24 10.59
CA ASN A 15 20.34 13.81 11.09
C ASN A 15 19.39 14.22 9.95
N ASP A 16 19.40 13.49 8.83
CA ASP A 16 18.59 13.76 7.66
C ASP A 16 17.22 13.08 7.80
N ILE A 17 16.27 13.82 8.38
CA ILE A 17 14.94 13.30 8.75
C ILE A 17 14.20 12.73 7.54
N GLU A 18 14.28 13.38 6.38
CA GLU A 18 13.59 12.91 5.18
C GLU A 18 14.21 11.60 4.69
N GLN A 19 15.53 11.46 4.71
CA GLN A 19 16.17 10.19 4.35
C GLN A 19 15.92 9.09 5.37
N VAL A 20 15.78 9.42 6.66
CA VAL A 20 15.35 8.44 7.68
C VAL A 20 13.94 7.95 7.39
N ARG A 21 13.00 8.83 7.03
CA ARG A 21 11.62 8.44 6.67
C ARG A 21 11.61 7.54 5.44
N VAL A 22 12.38 7.87 4.40
CA VAL A 22 12.57 7.02 3.21
C VAL A 22 13.15 5.64 3.58
N ALA A 23 14.15 5.62 4.45
CA ALA A 23 14.77 4.40 4.94
C ALA A 23 13.74 3.51 5.67
N LEU A 24 12.95 4.08 6.58
CA LEU A 24 11.92 3.36 7.32
C LEU A 24 10.76 2.89 6.42
N SER A 25 10.37 3.66 5.41
CA SER A 25 9.44 3.19 4.36
C SER A 25 9.99 2.00 3.56
N THR A 26 11.32 1.94 3.38
CA THR A 26 11.98 0.79 2.74
C THR A 26 11.90 -0.45 3.62
N TYR A 27 12.11 -0.32 4.93
CA TYR A 27 11.89 -1.41 5.90
C TYR A 27 10.45 -1.93 5.84
N LEU A 28 9.44 -1.04 5.89
CA LEU A 28 8.02 -1.43 5.74
C LEU A 28 7.73 -2.13 4.41
N SER A 29 8.38 -1.72 3.33
CA SER A 29 8.16 -2.31 2.01
C SER A 29 8.74 -3.72 1.91
N LYS A 30 9.90 -3.98 2.52
CA LYS A 30 10.55 -5.29 2.54
C LYS A 30 9.93 -6.25 3.55
N ASN A 31 9.55 -5.73 4.71
CA ASN A 31 9.08 -6.51 5.85
C ASN A 31 7.80 -5.90 6.47
N PRO A 32 6.68 -5.84 5.73
CA PRO A 32 5.45 -5.21 6.21
C PRO A 32 4.82 -5.95 7.41
N THR A 33 5.23 -7.19 7.66
CA THR A 33 4.79 -8.02 8.79
C THR A 33 5.56 -7.72 10.08
N ASN A 34 6.66 -6.96 9.99
CA ASN A 34 7.60 -6.72 11.09
C ASN A 34 8.12 -8.03 11.70
N GLU A 35 8.49 -8.97 10.84
CA GLU A 35 9.17 -10.20 11.25
C GLU A 35 10.46 -9.87 12.00
N GLN A 36 10.73 -10.66 13.05
CA GLN A 36 11.85 -10.45 13.99
C GLN A 36 11.92 -9.04 14.61
N ASN A 37 10.80 -8.30 14.61
CA ASN A 37 10.71 -6.91 15.06
C ASN A 37 11.64 -5.94 14.30
N GLU A 38 12.06 -6.30 13.08
CA GLU A 38 13.05 -5.51 12.32
C GLU A 38 12.61 -4.07 12.08
N VAL A 39 11.34 -3.86 11.68
CA VAL A 39 10.81 -2.55 11.34
C VAL A 39 10.66 -1.67 12.59
N ILE A 40 10.17 -2.25 13.69
CA ILE A 40 10.04 -1.54 14.97
C ILE A 40 11.42 -1.17 15.51
N HIS A 41 12.38 -2.11 15.52
CA HIS A 41 13.72 -1.81 15.98
C HIS A 41 14.42 -0.74 15.12
N ALA A 42 14.17 -0.72 13.80
CA ALA A 42 14.66 0.34 12.92
C ALA A 42 14.10 1.72 13.32
N ALA A 43 12.79 1.80 13.58
CA ALA A 43 12.13 3.02 14.00
C ALA A 43 12.62 3.51 15.38
N GLU A 44 12.75 2.61 16.36
CA GLU A 44 13.29 2.91 17.70
C GLU A 44 14.76 3.34 17.65
N TYR A 45 15.57 2.67 16.81
CA TYR A 45 16.96 3.04 16.58
C TYR A 45 17.08 4.48 16.09
N SER A 46 16.23 4.89 15.13
CA SER A 46 16.19 6.23 14.59
C SER A 46 15.69 7.26 15.60
N GLU A 47 14.51 7.02 16.20
CA GLU A 47 13.87 7.93 17.16
C GLU A 47 14.79 8.26 18.35
N SER A 48 15.58 7.29 18.83
CA SER A 48 16.51 7.48 19.95
C SER A 48 17.80 8.25 19.61
N ARG A 49 18.07 8.55 18.33
CA ARG A 49 19.35 9.13 17.87
C ARG A 49 19.21 10.45 17.13
N LEU A 50 18.00 10.79 16.70
CA LEU A 50 17.74 12.05 16.02
C LEU A 50 17.65 13.19 17.04
N SER A 51 18.17 14.36 16.66
CA SER A 51 17.96 15.60 17.43
C SER A 51 16.61 16.25 17.13
N GLU A 52 16.03 15.94 15.98
CA GLU A 52 14.73 16.43 15.51
C GLU A 52 13.65 15.36 15.59
N GLN A 53 12.39 15.80 15.57
CA GLN A 53 11.26 14.89 15.69
C GLN A 53 11.09 14.04 14.41
N LEU A 54 11.19 12.72 14.56
CA LEU A 54 10.99 11.77 13.46
C LEU A 54 9.54 11.79 12.96
N TRP A 55 8.58 11.73 13.88
CA TRP A 55 7.16 11.59 13.60
C TRP A 55 6.47 12.94 13.48
N VAL A 56 5.61 13.08 12.48
CA VAL A 56 4.68 14.20 12.42
C VAL A 56 3.39 13.87 13.17
N GLN A 57 2.60 14.88 13.51
CA GLN A 57 1.25 14.70 14.04
C GLN A 57 0.37 13.98 13.00
N HIS A 58 -0.46 13.05 13.46
CA HIS A 58 -1.46 12.38 12.63
C HIS A 58 -2.42 13.41 11.99
N ASP A 59 -2.77 13.21 10.72
CA ASP A 59 -3.58 14.14 9.92
C ASP A 59 -5.10 13.89 9.98
N ASP A 60 -5.52 12.90 10.77
CA ASP A 60 -6.90 12.45 10.94
C ASP A 60 -7.60 12.05 9.63
N MET A 61 -6.80 11.77 8.58
CA MET A 61 -7.32 11.18 7.36
C MET A 61 -7.95 9.82 7.67
N PHE A 62 -9.04 9.52 6.94
CA PHE A 62 -9.78 8.28 7.11
C PHE A 62 -8.86 7.06 6.94
N ILE A 63 -9.03 6.11 7.85
CA ILE A 63 -8.39 4.80 7.83
C ILE A 63 -9.49 3.76 7.99
N GLU A 64 -9.59 2.82 7.06
CA GLU A 64 -10.52 1.69 7.17
C GLU A 64 -10.14 0.83 8.38
N LYS A 65 -11.03 0.75 9.37
CA LYS A 65 -10.81 0.01 10.63
C LYS A 65 -11.34 -1.42 10.56
N ASP A 66 -12.23 -1.73 9.61
CA ASP A 66 -12.73 -3.08 9.43
C ASP A 66 -11.66 -3.97 8.75
N SER A 67 -11.02 -4.81 9.56
CA SER A 67 -9.96 -5.71 9.10
C SER A 67 -10.36 -6.72 8.03
N MET A 68 -11.67 -6.96 7.84
CA MET A 68 -12.17 -7.84 6.77
C MET A 68 -12.04 -7.19 5.39
N LYS A 69 -11.95 -5.86 5.33
CA LYS A 69 -11.76 -5.10 4.08
C LYS A 69 -10.30 -4.83 3.76
N TRP A 70 -9.38 -5.19 4.64
CA TRP A 70 -7.97 -4.99 4.39
C TRP A 70 -7.46 -5.95 3.32
N THR A 71 -6.84 -5.40 2.29
CA THR A 71 -6.28 -6.15 1.18
C THR A 71 -4.80 -5.82 0.99
N THR A 72 -4.14 -6.63 0.17
CA THR A 72 -2.82 -6.32 -0.40
C THR A 72 -2.74 -4.90 -0.98
N ASP A 73 -3.76 -4.51 -1.75
CA ASP A 73 -3.77 -3.24 -2.45
C ASP A 73 -3.97 -2.09 -1.48
N TYR A 74 -4.81 -2.29 -0.45
CA TYR A 74 -4.96 -1.36 0.65
C TYR A 74 -3.63 -1.14 1.40
N LEU A 75 -2.87 -2.20 1.68
CA LEU A 75 -1.52 -2.08 2.23
C LEU A 75 -0.59 -1.26 1.31
N GLY A 76 -0.70 -1.45 -0.01
CA GLY A 76 0.02 -0.64 -1.00
C GLY A 76 -0.34 0.84 -0.95
N GLN A 77 -1.63 1.14 -0.81
CA GLN A 77 -2.15 2.49 -0.66
C GLN A 77 -1.62 3.15 0.61
N LEU A 78 -1.73 2.48 1.77
CA LEU A 78 -1.27 3.03 3.05
C LEU A 78 0.22 3.38 3.03
N LYS A 79 1.07 2.52 2.43
CA LYS A 79 2.50 2.80 2.24
C LYS A 79 2.75 4.02 1.34
N SER A 80 1.92 4.20 0.31
CA SER A 80 2.01 5.35 -0.58
C SER A 80 1.61 6.64 0.12
N ASP A 81 0.57 6.57 0.95
CA ASP A 81 0.02 7.70 1.70
C ASP A 81 0.93 8.13 2.86
N LEU A 82 1.72 7.21 3.43
CA LEU A 82 2.68 7.50 4.49
C LEU A 82 3.69 8.60 4.10
N ARG A 83 3.91 8.83 2.79
CA ARG A 83 4.77 9.91 2.29
C ARG A 83 4.22 11.31 2.54
N TYR A 84 2.90 11.45 2.68
CA TYR A 84 2.26 12.76 2.92
C TYR A 84 2.12 13.06 4.41
N ASN A 85 1.98 12.02 5.23
CA ASN A 85 1.93 12.13 6.69
C ASN A 85 2.68 10.93 7.30
N PHE A 86 3.91 11.19 7.74
CA PHE A 86 4.78 10.19 8.37
C PHE A 86 4.54 10.13 9.88
N SER A 87 3.29 9.91 10.31
CA SER A 87 3.00 9.77 11.74
C SER A 87 3.28 8.35 12.25
N LYS A 88 3.51 8.25 13.56
CA LYS A 88 3.76 6.97 14.24
C LYS A 88 2.54 6.05 14.14
N GLU A 89 1.34 6.61 14.23
CA GLU A 89 0.07 5.88 14.14
C GLU A 89 -0.09 5.24 12.75
N ARG A 90 0.17 5.99 11.66
CA ARG A 90 0.09 5.44 10.30
C ARG A 90 1.15 4.38 10.07
N PHE A 91 2.38 4.63 10.53
CA PHE A 91 3.48 3.68 10.45
C PHE A 91 3.14 2.35 11.13
N MET A 92 2.62 2.41 12.36
CA MET A 92 2.22 1.21 13.12
C MET A 92 0.99 0.52 12.51
N PHE A 93 0.04 1.29 12.00
CA PHE A 93 -1.14 0.73 11.34
C PHE A 93 -0.78 -0.04 10.07
N ILE A 94 0.22 0.41 9.29
CA ILE A 94 0.73 -0.33 8.14
C ILE A 94 1.28 -1.70 8.56
N ILE A 95 1.97 -1.79 9.70
CA ILE A 95 2.46 -3.07 10.24
C ILE A 95 1.30 -3.99 10.61
N GLU A 96 0.25 -3.46 11.24
CA GLU A 96 -0.95 -4.21 11.61
C GLU A 96 -1.66 -4.79 10.37
N VAL A 97 -1.89 -3.95 9.36
CA VAL A 97 -2.47 -4.38 8.08
C VAL A 97 -1.55 -5.39 7.39
N GLY A 98 -0.24 -5.15 7.40
CA GLY A 98 0.77 -6.05 6.85
C GLY A 98 0.69 -7.45 7.43
N LYS A 99 0.64 -7.58 8.76
CA LYS A 99 0.48 -8.87 9.44
C LYS A 99 -0.80 -9.61 9.02
N LYS A 100 -1.90 -8.88 8.78
CA LYS A 100 -3.18 -9.47 8.36
C LYS A 100 -3.15 -9.97 6.91
N VAL A 101 -2.61 -9.18 5.98
CA VAL A 101 -2.72 -9.44 4.52
C VAL A 101 -1.49 -10.12 3.92
N ARG A 102 -0.43 -10.28 4.71
CA ARG A 102 0.79 -11.03 4.36
C ARG A 102 1.07 -12.05 5.47
N PRO A 103 0.30 -13.15 5.55
CA PRO A 103 0.62 -14.18 6.52
C PRO A 103 2.05 -14.69 6.28
N TYR A 104 2.80 -14.79 7.38
CA TYR A 104 4.17 -15.30 7.41
C TYR A 104 4.28 -16.63 6.67
N LYS A 105 5.11 -16.68 5.62
CA LYS A 105 5.44 -17.91 4.90
C LYS A 105 6.67 -18.59 5.52
N GLY A 106 6.70 -18.78 6.84
CA GLY A 106 7.64 -19.73 7.42
C GLY A 106 7.23 -21.14 7.02
N LYS A 107 7.94 -21.77 6.06
CA LYS A 107 7.76 -23.16 5.57
C LYS A 107 6.47 -23.85 6.06
N ILE A 108 5.33 -23.53 5.46
CA ILE A 108 4.12 -24.32 5.62
C ILE A 108 3.92 -25.05 4.28
N SER A 109 3.90 -26.38 4.38
CA SER A 109 3.59 -27.32 3.30
C SER A 109 2.36 -26.86 2.50
N PRO A 110 2.37 -26.94 1.16
CA PRO A 110 1.25 -26.47 0.36
C PRO A 110 0.10 -27.48 0.45
N SER A 111 -0.92 -27.16 1.21
CA SER A 111 -2.25 -27.67 0.93
C SER A 111 -3.28 -26.71 1.47
N GLN A 112 -3.72 -25.78 0.61
CA GLN A 112 -5.14 -25.47 0.43
C GLN A 112 -5.30 -25.01 -1.02
N THR A 113 -5.49 -25.99 -1.89
CA THR A 113 -6.00 -25.84 -3.24
C THR A 113 -7.38 -25.16 -3.14
N PHE A 114 -7.44 -23.89 -3.55
CA PHE A 114 -8.72 -23.30 -3.92
C PHE A 114 -9.04 -23.82 -5.32
N GLU A 115 -9.89 -24.85 -5.40
CA GLU A 115 -10.40 -25.34 -6.68
C GLU A 115 -11.26 -24.24 -7.31
N GLN A 116 -10.71 -23.58 -8.33
CA GLN A 116 -11.50 -22.80 -9.28
C GLN A 116 -11.95 -23.74 -10.41
N PRO A 117 -13.23 -23.76 -10.80
CA PRO A 117 -13.68 -24.62 -11.90
C PRO A 117 -13.16 -24.07 -13.23
N LEU A 118 -12.23 -24.78 -13.87
CA LEU A 118 -11.92 -24.55 -15.29
C LEU A 118 -13.11 -25.00 -16.15
N ARG A 119 -13.91 -24.03 -16.61
CA ARG A 119 -14.54 -24.13 -17.92
C ARG A 119 -13.53 -23.67 -18.96
N SER A 120 -13.07 -24.57 -19.83
CA SER A 120 -13.26 -24.41 -21.28
C SER A 120 -12.67 -25.58 -22.07
N THR A 121 -13.54 -26.14 -22.93
CA THR A 121 -13.32 -26.56 -24.33
C THR A 121 -12.13 -27.44 -24.71
N ALA A 122 -12.47 -28.63 -25.24
CA ALA A 122 -11.60 -29.63 -25.84
C ALA A 122 -10.75 -29.12 -27.02
N PRO A 123 -9.59 -29.78 -27.32
CA PRO A 123 -8.76 -29.48 -28.48
C PRO A 123 -9.18 -30.29 -29.70
N HIS A 124 -9.26 -29.64 -30.88
CA HIS A 124 -9.27 -30.34 -32.16
C HIS A 124 -8.04 -29.95 -32.97
N SER A 125 -7.42 -30.97 -33.53
CA SER A 125 -6.11 -30.98 -34.18
C SER A 125 -6.12 -30.32 -35.58
N THR A 126 -4.90 -29.93 -35.97
CA THR A 126 -4.34 -29.44 -37.26
C THR A 126 -4.85 -30.15 -38.55
N PRO A 127 -4.62 -29.66 -39.81
CA PRO A 127 -3.42 -28.94 -40.27
C PRO A 127 -3.54 -27.86 -41.39
N LYS A 128 -2.38 -27.23 -41.61
CA LYS A 128 -1.90 -26.29 -42.63
C LYS A 128 -2.21 -26.70 -44.09
N PRO A 129 -2.27 -25.72 -45.02
CA PRO A 129 -1.33 -25.76 -46.15
C PRO A 129 -0.65 -24.42 -46.47
N THR A 130 0.54 -24.57 -47.03
CA THR A 130 1.50 -23.58 -47.55
C THR A 130 1.06 -23.02 -48.90
N VAL A 131 1.05 -21.70 -49.10
CA VAL A 131 1.30 -21.05 -50.41
C VAL A 131 2.08 -19.74 -50.22
N SER A 132 3.05 -19.56 -51.11
CA SER A 132 4.06 -18.50 -51.24
C SER A 132 3.54 -17.28 -52.01
N ARG A 133 3.91 -16.04 -51.59
CA ARG A 133 4.59 -15.00 -52.41
C ARG A 133 4.43 -13.57 -51.87
N GLN A 134 5.59 -12.91 -51.74
CA GLN A 134 5.97 -11.51 -52.07
C GLN A 134 5.19 -10.31 -51.48
N ASP A 135 5.95 -9.47 -50.78
CA ASP A 135 5.61 -8.08 -50.38
C ASP A 135 5.21 -7.21 -51.58
N PRO A 136 4.44 -6.13 -51.35
CA PRO A 136 5.09 -4.84 -51.05
C PRO A 136 4.42 -4.03 -49.93
N ILE A 137 5.25 -3.23 -49.25
CA ILE A 137 4.88 -2.08 -48.41
C ILE A 137 4.05 -1.09 -49.24
N PRO A 138 2.94 -0.56 -48.69
CA PRO A 138 2.88 0.89 -48.58
C PRO A 138 2.24 1.40 -47.28
N GLU A 139 2.88 2.45 -46.77
CA GLU A 139 2.25 3.68 -46.30
C GLU A 139 1.75 3.78 -44.86
N GLN A 140 2.30 4.81 -44.22
CA GLN A 140 1.98 5.22 -42.87
C GLN A 140 0.54 5.73 -42.80
N VAL A 141 -0.24 5.14 -41.91
CA VAL A 141 -1.43 5.79 -41.37
C VAL A 141 -1.18 6.05 -39.89
N VAL A 142 -0.91 7.32 -39.59
CA VAL A 142 -1.09 7.90 -38.26
C VAL A 142 -2.56 7.74 -37.92
N ASP A 143 -2.89 6.79 -37.05
CA ASP A 143 -4.22 6.73 -36.45
C ASP A 143 -4.14 7.32 -35.03
N THR A 144 -4.77 8.48 -34.90
CA THR A 144 -4.88 9.23 -33.67
C THR A 144 -6.21 8.85 -33.05
N GLY A 145 -6.16 8.17 -31.91
CA GLY A 145 -7.27 8.17 -30.96
C GLY A 145 -7.99 6.83 -30.79
N LYS A 146 -8.06 6.39 -29.54
CA LYS A 146 -9.29 6.43 -28.73
C LYS A 146 -8.99 5.69 -27.42
N SER A 147 -8.76 6.45 -26.34
CA SER A 147 -8.61 5.86 -25.01
C SER A 147 -9.96 5.32 -24.54
N ASN A 148 -10.04 4.01 -24.39
CA ASN A 148 -11.15 3.31 -23.77
C ASN A 148 -10.86 3.12 -22.28
N THR A 149 -10.75 4.25 -21.58
CA THR A 149 -10.73 4.33 -20.12
C THR A 149 -12.17 4.29 -19.60
N LYS A 150 -12.67 3.09 -19.29
CA LYS A 150 -13.85 2.94 -18.44
C LYS A 150 -13.44 3.22 -16.99
N TRP A 151 -13.42 4.48 -16.59
CA TRP A 151 -13.43 4.87 -15.18
C TRP A 151 -14.81 4.58 -14.62
N LEU A 152 -14.92 3.54 -13.80
CA LEU A 152 -16.07 3.36 -12.92
C LEU A 152 -15.90 4.30 -11.74
N VAL A 153 -16.62 5.42 -11.77
CA VAL A 153 -16.81 6.29 -10.61
C VAL A 153 -17.77 5.56 -9.67
N ILE A 154 -17.26 5.05 -8.55
CA ILE A 154 -18.12 4.55 -7.48
C ILE A 154 -18.67 5.78 -6.76
N ALA A 155 -19.86 6.19 -7.17
CA ALA A 155 -20.69 7.14 -6.45
C ALA A 155 -21.05 6.56 -5.07
N GLY A 156 -21.00 7.42 -4.07
CA GLY A 156 -21.11 7.06 -2.66
C GLY A 156 -22.45 6.44 -2.24
N LEU A 157 -22.37 5.70 -1.13
CA LEU A 157 -23.50 5.28 -0.32
C LEU A 157 -23.16 5.59 1.15
N GLY A 158 -24.01 6.42 1.77
CA GLY A 158 -24.02 6.73 3.21
C GLY A 158 -23.52 8.16 3.48
N GLY A 159 -24.35 9.19 3.50
CA GLY A 159 -25.65 9.26 4.16
C GLY A 159 -25.49 9.98 5.50
N LEU A 160 -25.80 11.28 5.49
CA LEU A 160 -26.16 12.18 6.60
C LEU A 160 -26.13 11.61 8.03
N VAL A 161 -25.21 12.12 8.85
CA VAL A 161 -25.51 12.51 10.24
C VAL A 161 -24.94 13.91 10.46
N ILE A 162 -25.78 14.91 10.23
CA ILE A 162 -25.53 16.32 10.52
C ILE A 162 -26.09 16.64 11.93
N LEU A 163 -25.30 17.41 12.69
CA LEU A 163 -25.63 18.23 13.87
C LEU A 163 -26.37 17.57 15.05
N ALA A 164 -25.64 17.28 16.14
CA ALA A 164 -26.23 17.29 17.49
C ALA A 164 -25.28 17.64 18.66
N ILE A 165 -24.00 18.00 18.44
CA ILE A 165 -23.07 18.25 19.57
C ILE A 165 -22.63 19.73 19.68
N ALA A 166 -22.82 20.55 18.64
CA ALA A 166 -22.34 21.94 18.65
C ALA A 166 -23.22 22.96 19.42
N ILE A 167 -24.42 22.61 19.90
CA ILE A 167 -25.31 23.55 20.62
C ILE A 167 -25.20 23.46 22.15
N ILE A 168 -24.64 22.37 22.70
CA ILE A 168 -24.59 22.18 24.17
C ILE A 168 -23.45 22.98 24.84
N LEU A 169 -22.44 23.44 24.09
CA LEU A 169 -21.30 24.17 24.67
C LEU A 169 -21.45 25.70 24.71
N ILE A 170 -22.53 26.28 24.19
CA ILE A 170 -22.72 27.75 24.17
C ILE A 170 -23.62 28.23 25.34
N THR A 171 -24.40 27.36 25.97
CA THR A 171 -25.37 27.76 27.02
C THR A 171 -24.85 27.78 28.45
N GLN A 172 -23.63 27.30 28.74
CA GLN A 172 -23.09 27.31 30.12
C GLN A 172 -22.22 28.51 30.47
N ASN A 173 -22.03 29.49 29.56
CA ASN A 173 -21.15 30.63 29.80
C ASN A 173 -21.90 31.94 30.14
N GLN A 174 -23.16 31.90 30.58
CA GLN A 174 -23.97 33.08 30.93
C GLN A 174 -24.88 32.89 32.16
N LYS A 175 -24.49 32.11 33.15
CA LYS A 175 -25.12 32.17 34.49
C LYS A 175 -24.09 32.16 35.59
#